data_AF-A0A7S2ERD7-F1
#
_entry.id   AF-A0A7S2ERD7-F1
#
_cell.length_a   1.000
_cell.length_b   1.000
_cell.length_c   1.000
_cell.angle_alpha   90.00
_cell.angle_beta   90.00
_cell.angle_gamma   90.00
#
_symmetry.space_group_name_H-M   'P 1'
#
loop_
_entity.id
_entity.type
_entity.pdbx_description
1 polymer ?
#
loop_
_entity_poly.entity_id
_entity_poly.type
_entity_poly.pdbx_seq_one_letter_code
_entity_poly.pdbx_strand_id
1 'polypeptide(L)'
;HRARTWKILLGYLPTNSSRSGILRRKREEYRHFASLYAQQHPSVRTDHERQLITQMWADVQRTATHIPLFRANRVQVSLERLLYTWSVRHPASSYVQGINDLATPLFTVFLQDYFDGLDVIELQYLDAISDDILLEVEADCYWCL
;
A
#
# COMPACT_ATOMS: atom_id res chain seq x y z
N HIS A 1 13.05 -13.45 1.83
CA HIS A 1 13.69 -13.37 0.49
C HIS A 1 12.76 -12.93 -0.65
N ARG A 2 11.49 -13.36 -0.68
CA ARG A 2 10.55 -13.04 -1.77
C ARG A 2 10.38 -11.53 -2.00
N ALA A 3 10.20 -10.75 -0.93
CA ALA A 3 10.04 -9.31 -1.00
C ALA A 3 11.18 -8.63 -1.76
N ARG A 4 12.43 -8.88 -1.37
CA ARG A 4 13.61 -8.31 -2.05
C ARG A 4 13.64 -8.67 -3.53
N THR A 5 13.38 -9.93 -3.88
CA THR A 5 13.39 -10.38 -5.27
C THR A 5 12.33 -9.63 -6.08
N TRP A 6 11.11 -9.50 -5.56
CA TRP A 6 10.02 -8.78 -6.24
C TRP A 6 10.35 -7.30 -6.43
N LYS A 7 10.89 -6.63 -5.40
CA LYS A 7 11.33 -5.24 -5.50
C LYS A 7 12.41 -5.03 -6.58
N ILE A 8 13.28 -6.02 -6.82
CA ILE A 8 14.27 -5.94 -7.90
C ILE A 8 13.63 -6.20 -9.26
N LEU A 9 12.81 -7.25 -9.38
CA LEU A 9 12.18 -7.65 -10.66
C LEU A 9 11.19 -6.60 -11.19
N LEU A 10 10.49 -5.92 -10.28
CA LEU A 10 9.56 -4.83 -10.61
C LEU A 10 10.27 -3.48 -10.81
N GLY A 11 11.61 -3.45 -10.77
CA GLY A 11 12.40 -2.25 -11.04
C GLY A 11 12.45 -1.23 -9.91
N TYR A 12 11.85 -1.53 -8.74
CA TYR A 12 11.88 -0.64 -7.59
C TYR A 12 13.29 -0.51 -6.98
N LEU A 13 14.03 -1.61 -6.88
CA LEU A 13 15.40 -1.63 -6.34
C LEU A 13 16.42 -2.08 -7.39
N PRO A 14 17.63 -1.49 -7.41
CA PRO A 14 18.68 -1.91 -8.32
C PRO A 14 19.29 -3.27 -7.91
N THR A 15 20.02 -3.87 -8.85
CA THR A 15 20.79 -5.10 -8.62
C THR A 15 22.12 -4.89 -7.89
N ASN A 16 22.56 -3.65 -7.72
CA ASN A 16 23.80 -3.29 -7.03
C ASN A 16 23.57 -3.08 -5.51
N SER A 17 24.60 -2.65 -4.77
CA SER A 17 24.54 -2.48 -3.32
C SER A 17 23.87 -1.18 -2.84
N SER A 18 23.49 -0.24 -3.72
CA SER A 18 22.92 1.05 -3.31
C SER A 18 21.44 0.97 -2.85
N ARG A 19 20.90 -0.24 -2.71
CA ARG A 19 19.50 -0.54 -2.39
C ARG A 19 19.01 0.13 -1.12
N SER A 20 19.74 0.04 0.00
CA SER A 20 19.25 0.52 1.29
C SER A 20 19.03 2.04 1.30
N GLY A 21 19.92 2.80 0.66
CA GLY A 21 19.76 4.24 0.52
C GLY A 21 18.59 4.64 -0.37
N ILE A 22 18.40 3.91 -1.48
CA ILE A 22 17.26 4.12 -2.39
C ILE A 22 15.94 3.78 -1.70
N LEU A 23 15.87 2.63 -1.03
CA LEU A 23 14.71 2.16 -0.29
C LEU A 23 14.27 3.20 0.75
N ARG A 24 15.20 3.66 1.59
CA ARG A 24 14.92 4.68 2.62
C ARG A 24 14.38 5.96 2.00
N ARG A 25 15.07 6.51 0.98
CA ARG A 25 14.64 7.74 0.29
C ARG A 25 13.25 7.59 -0.31
N LYS A 26 12.95 6.45 -0.93
CA LYS A 26 11.67 6.18 -1.58
C LYS A 26 10.52 6.00 -0.58
N ARG A 27 10.81 5.40 0.59
CA ARG A 27 9.86 5.30 1.70
C ARG A 27 9.57 6.67 2.33
N GLU A 28 10.59 7.51 2.51
CA GLU A 28 10.44 8.89 2.97
C GLU A 28 9.60 9.73 1.99
N GLU A 29 9.84 9.58 0.69
CA GLU A 29 9.07 10.23 -0.38
C GLU A 29 7.59 9.83 -0.32
N TYR A 30 7.29 8.54 -0.18
CA TYR A 30 5.91 8.07 0.00
C TYR A 30 5.28 8.58 1.30
N ARG A 31 6.00 8.55 2.44
CA ARG A 31 5.49 9.09 3.71
C ARG A 31 5.04 10.53 3.57
N HIS A 32 5.77 11.34 2.81
CA HIS A 32 5.36 12.70 2.49
C HIS A 32 4.02 12.71 1.72
N PHE A 33 3.88 11.93 0.65
CA PHE A 33 2.61 11.84 -0.09
C PHE A 33 1.44 11.37 0.78
N ALA A 34 1.64 10.33 1.58
CA ALA A 34 0.65 9.79 2.51
C ALA A 34 0.20 10.82 3.56
N SER A 35 1.13 11.67 4.03
CA SER A 35 0.79 12.76 4.97
C SER A 35 -0.12 13.82 4.35
N LEU A 36 0.02 14.09 3.05
CA LEU A 36 -0.85 15.04 2.35
C LEU A 36 -2.28 14.51 2.28
N TYR A 37 -2.46 13.21 2.06
CA TYR A 37 -3.78 12.57 2.13
C TYR A 37 -4.42 12.73 3.52
N ALA A 38 -3.64 12.53 4.59
CA ALA A 38 -4.12 12.63 5.97
C ALA A 38 -4.49 14.08 6.37
N GLN A 39 -3.77 15.08 5.84
CA GLN A 39 -4.00 16.50 6.13
C GLN A 39 -5.16 17.11 5.32
N GLN A 40 -5.60 16.47 4.25
CA GLN A 40 -6.70 16.96 3.43
C GLN A 40 -8.05 16.82 4.16
N HIS A 41 -8.62 17.95 4.56
CA HIS A 41 -9.97 18.01 5.11
C HIS A 41 -11.02 17.55 4.08
N PRO A 42 -12.01 16.72 4.46
CA PRO A 42 -13.05 16.25 3.54
C PRO A 42 -13.83 17.37 2.83
N SER A 43 -13.97 18.53 3.47
CA SER A 43 -14.65 19.70 2.92
C SER A 43 -13.92 20.36 1.75
N VAL A 44 -12.61 20.16 1.64
CA VAL A 44 -11.77 20.74 0.57
C VAL A 44 -11.76 19.85 -0.68
N ARG A 45 -12.15 18.57 -0.55
CA ARG A 45 -12.18 17.62 -1.67
C ARG A 45 -13.28 17.99 -2.66
N THR A 46 -12.95 17.92 -3.94
CA THR A 46 -13.89 18.03 -5.06
C THR A 46 -14.89 16.88 -5.02
N ASP A 47 -16.05 17.07 -5.66
CA ASP A 47 -17.06 15.99 -5.75
C ASP A 47 -16.52 14.76 -6.47
N HIS A 48 -15.64 14.97 -7.46
CA HIS A 48 -14.96 13.88 -8.16
C HIS A 48 -14.05 13.07 -7.21
N GLU A 49 -13.24 13.72 -6.38
CA GLU A 49 -12.39 13.03 -5.39
C GLU A 49 -13.23 12.27 -4.35
N ARG A 50 -14.36 12.82 -3.93
CA ARG A 50 -15.27 12.13 -2.98
C ARG A 50 -15.88 10.87 -3.59
N GLN A 51 -16.32 10.93 -4.84
CA GLN A 51 -16.81 9.77 -5.58
C GLN A 51 -15.71 8.72 -5.73
N LEU A 52 -14.51 9.15 -6.09
CA LEU A 52 -13.35 8.29 -6.26
C LEU A 52 -13.00 7.55 -4.95
N ILE A 53 -12.90 8.27 -3.82
CA ILE A 53 -12.64 7.68 -2.50
C ILE A 53 -13.76 6.71 -2.11
N THR A 54 -15.02 7.08 -2.34
CA THR A 54 -16.17 6.23 -2.02
C THR A 54 -16.12 4.92 -2.80
N GLN A 55 -15.79 4.98 -4.09
CA GLN A 55 -15.59 3.80 -4.93
C GLN A 55 -14.42 2.95 -4.43
N MET A 56 -13.25 3.57 -4.19
CA MET A 56 -12.07 2.87 -3.65
C MET A 56 -12.39 2.15 -2.35
N TRP A 57 -13.10 2.81 -1.43
CA TRP A 57 -13.48 2.23 -0.16
C TRP A 57 -14.39 1.00 -0.33
N ALA A 58 -15.40 1.11 -1.19
CA ALA A 58 -16.28 -0.01 -1.50
C ALA A 58 -15.50 -1.20 -2.10
N ASP A 59 -14.56 -0.93 -3.01
CA ASP A 59 -13.71 -1.95 -3.62
C ASP A 59 -12.71 -2.56 -2.62
N VAL A 60 -12.12 -1.77 -1.73
CA VAL A 60 -11.23 -2.24 -0.65
C VAL A 60 -11.99 -3.17 0.31
N GLN A 61 -13.21 -2.82 0.71
CA GLN A 61 -14.02 -3.65 1.61
C GLN A 61 -14.34 -5.05 1.05
N ARG A 62 -14.37 -5.18 -0.28
CA ARG A 62 -14.62 -6.44 -0.99
C ARG A 62 -13.35 -7.10 -1.55
N THR A 63 -12.18 -6.49 -1.38
CA THR A 63 -10.89 -7.00 -1.86
C THR A 63 -10.43 -8.17 -0.98
N ALA A 64 -10.16 -9.32 -1.61
CA ALA A 64 -9.58 -10.50 -0.97
C ALA A 64 -10.19 -10.88 0.40
N THR A 65 -11.51 -10.77 0.56
CA THR A 65 -12.21 -10.96 1.86
C THR A 65 -12.07 -12.37 2.48
N HIS A 66 -11.67 -13.35 1.68
CA HIS A 66 -11.33 -14.70 2.14
C HIS A 66 -10.02 -14.75 2.97
N ILE A 67 -9.18 -13.71 2.87
CA ILE A 67 -7.93 -13.54 3.61
C ILE A 67 -8.21 -12.66 4.83
N PRO A 68 -8.01 -13.16 6.07
CA PRO A 68 -8.33 -12.39 7.28
C PRO A 68 -7.63 -11.04 7.38
N LEU A 69 -6.37 -10.94 6.96
CA LEU A 69 -5.61 -9.69 6.89
C LEU A 69 -6.38 -8.53 6.22
N PHE A 70 -7.02 -8.77 5.07
CA PHE A 70 -7.71 -7.71 4.30
C PHE A 70 -9.10 -7.34 4.86
N ARG A 71 -9.59 -8.08 5.87
CA ARG A 71 -10.79 -7.69 6.64
C ARG A 71 -10.46 -6.73 7.79
N ALA A 72 -9.19 -6.62 8.18
CA ALA A 72 -8.77 -5.74 9.26
C ALA A 72 -8.89 -4.28 8.84
N ASN A 73 -9.59 -3.46 9.63
CA ASN A 73 -9.84 -2.05 9.29
C ASN A 73 -8.54 -1.26 9.07
N ARG A 74 -7.49 -1.50 9.88
CA ARG A 74 -6.17 -0.86 9.72
C ARG A 74 -5.53 -1.17 8.35
N VAL A 75 -5.71 -2.39 7.84
CA VAL A 75 -5.22 -2.80 6.52
C VAL A 75 -6.09 -2.20 5.41
N GLN A 76 -7.41 -2.12 5.59
CA GLN A 76 -8.30 -1.46 4.64
C GLN A 76 -7.98 0.04 4.50
N VAL A 77 -7.75 0.73 5.61
CA VAL A 77 -7.32 2.15 5.63
C VAL A 77 -5.94 2.30 4.97
N SER A 78 -5.02 1.37 5.22
CA SER A 78 -3.70 1.33 4.59
C SER A 78 -3.80 1.15 3.06
N LEU A 79 -4.64 0.22 2.59
CA LEU A 79 -4.92 0.01 1.17
C LEU A 79 -5.60 1.23 0.51
N GLU A 80 -6.61 1.83 1.13
CA GLU A 80 -7.25 3.04 0.58
C GLU A 80 -6.22 4.16 0.41
N ARG A 81 -5.40 4.41 1.43
CA ARG A 81 -4.36 5.45 1.38
C ARG A 81 -3.34 5.19 0.27
N LEU A 82 -2.90 3.93 0.13
CA LEU A 82 -2.03 3.50 -0.97
C LEU A 82 -2.66 3.79 -2.34
N LEU A 83 -3.89 3.31 -2.54
CA LEU A 83 -4.60 3.41 -3.82
C LEU A 83 -4.93 4.86 -4.18
N TYR A 84 -5.35 5.66 -3.20
CA TYR A 84 -5.59 7.08 -3.39
C TYR A 84 -4.30 7.80 -3.78
N THR A 85 -3.23 7.58 -3.03
CA THR A 85 -1.92 8.21 -3.29
C THR A 85 -1.40 7.86 -4.68
N TRP A 86 -1.53 6.59 -5.09
CA TRP A 86 -1.19 6.17 -6.45
C TRP A 86 -2.06 6.86 -7.50
N SER A 87 -3.36 6.95 -7.29
CA SER A 87 -4.32 7.49 -8.26
C SER A 87 -4.11 8.98 -8.54
N VAL A 88 -3.93 9.79 -7.49
CA VAL A 88 -3.71 11.24 -7.66
C VAL A 88 -2.35 11.56 -8.29
N ARG A 89 -1.38 10.65 -8.19
CA ARG A 89 -0.04 10.78 -8.79
C ARG A 89 0.00 10.27 -10.24
N HIS A 90 -0.98 9.48 -10.66
CA HIS A 90 -1.12 8.94 -12.02
C HIS A 90 -2.44 9.39 -12.67
N PRO A 91 -2.66 10.70 -12.90
CA PRO A 91 -3.97 11.23 -13.30
C PRO A 91 -4.49 10.73 -14.65
N ALA A 92 -3.60 10.26 -15.53
CA ALA A 92 -3.99 9.66 -16.82
C ALA A 92 -4.74 8.33 -16.63
N SER A 93 -4.40 7.57 -15.58
CA SER A 93 -5.05 6.30 -15.25
C SER A 93 -6.10 6.48 -14.16
N SER A 94 -5.78 7.26 -13.12
CA SER A 94 -6.54 7.37 -11.88
C SER A 94 -6.87 5.98 -11.30
N TYR A 95 -7.80 5.90 -10.35
CA TYR A 95 -8.26 4.62 -9.84
C TYR A 95 -9.15 3.90 -10.86
N VAL A 96 -8.82 2.64 -11.13
CA VAL A 96 -9.62 1.73 -11.94
C VAL A 96 -9.78 0.42 -11.17
N GLN A 97 -11.01 -0.07 -11.08
CA GLN A 97 -11.31 -1.34 -10.42
C GLN A 97 -10.39 -2.45 -10.96
N GLY A 98 -9.73 -3.17 -10.06
CA GLY A 98 -8.71 -4.18 -10.36
C GLY A 98 -7.32 -3.78 -9.86
N ILE A 99 -7.01 -2.49 -9.74
CA ILE A 99 -5.74 -2.07 -9.14
C ILE A 99 -5.65 -2.40 -7.64
N ASN A 100 -6.80 -2.41 -6.95
CA ASN A 100 -6.93 -2.94 -5.59
C ASN A 100 -6.49 -4.41 -5.52
N ASP A 101 -6.85 -5.23 -6.49
CA ASP A 101 -6.49 -6.65 -6.52
C ASP A 101 -5.00 -6.84 -6.84
N LEU A 102 -4.42 -5.99 -7.71
CA LEU A 102 -2.97 -5.97 -7.97
C LEU A 102 -2.15 -5.57 -6.74
N ALA A 103 -2.69 -4.70 -5.87
CA ALA A 103 -2.03 -4.31 -4.64
C ALA A 103 -1.95 -5.47 -3.62
N THR A 104 -2.92 -6.40 -3.62
CA THR A 104 -2.98 -7.47 -2.62
C THR A 104 -1.75 -8.38 -2.57
N PRO A 105 -1.24 -8.97 -3.67
CA PRO A 105 -0.06 -9.83 -3.60
C PRO A 105 1.20 -9.05 -3.18
N LEU A 106 1.33 -7.78 -3.61
CA LEU A 106 2.44 -6.92 -3.20
C LEU A 106 2.41 -6.68 -1.70
N PHE A 107 1.23 -6.32 -1.18
CA PHE A 107 1.03 -6.03 0.24
C PHE A 107 1.38 -7.24 1.10
N THR A 108 0.85 -8.42 0.75
CA THR A 108 1.14 -9.65 1.48
C THR A 108 2.63 -10.02 1.42
N VAL A 109 3.23 -10.01 0.23
CA VAL A 109 4.65 -10.38 0.06
C VAL A 109 5.59 -9.45 0.81
N PHE A 110 5.32 -8.14 0.83
CA PHE A 110 6.17 -7.18 1.52
C PHE A 110 5.94 -7.18 3.04
N LEU A 111 4.71 -7.39 3.50
CA LEU A 111 4.41 -7.52 4.92
C LEU A 111 5.09 -8.77 5.53
N GLN A 112 5.07 -9.90 4.83
CA GLN A 112 5.71 -11.15 5.29
C GLN A 112 7.20 -11.03 5.61
N ASP A 113 7.92 -10.08 4.99
CA ASP A 113 9.36 -9.88 5.21
C ASP A 113 9.67 -9.33 6.62
N TYR A 114 8.68 -8.76 7.32
CA TYR A 114 8.80 -8.25 8.70
C TYR A 114 8.59 -9.32 9.77
N PHE A 115 8.05 -10.47 9.39
CA PHE A 115 7.67 -11.54 10.31
C PHE A 115 8.39 -12.84 9.97
N ASP A 116 9.61 -12.74 9.43
CA ASP A 116 10.46 -13.88 9.05
C ASP A 116 9.75 -14.94 8.17
N GLY A 117 8.79 -14.50 7.34
CA GLY A 117 8.03 -15.40 6.47
C GLY A 117 6.92 -16.19 7.16
N LEU A 118 6.57 -15.86 8.41
CA LEU A 118 5.35 -16.34 9.05
C LEU A 118 4.12 -15.94 8.22
N ASP A 119 3.05 -16.74 8.34
CA ASP A 119 1.84 -16.48 7.60
C ASP A 119 1.05 -15.32 8.20
N VAL A 120 1.46 -14.09 7.84
CA VAL A 120 0.82 -12.82 8.24
C VAL A 120 -0.61 -12.67 7.73
N ILE A 121 -1.11 -13.63 6.94
CA ILE A 121 -2.50 -13.67 6.49
C ILE A 121 -3.45 -13.92 7.67
N GLU A 122 -2.96 -14.53 8.75
CA GLU A 122 -3.75 -14.82 9.95
C GLU A 122 -3.88 -13.63 10.90
N LEU A 123 -5.05 -13.52 11.55
CA LEU A 123 -5.40 -12.40 12.44
C LEU A 123 -4.46 -12.25 13.64
N GLN A 124 -3.79 -13.33 14.06
CA GLN A 124 -2.96 -13.37 15.27
C GLN A 124 -1.74 -12.43 15.23
N TYR A 125 -1.32 -12.00 14.04
CA TYR A 125 -0.19 -11.08 13.87
C TYR A 125 -0.60 -9.62 13.73
N LEU A 126 -1.89 -9.30 13.63
CA LEU A 126 -2.37 -7.94 13.35
C LEU A 126 -1.90 -6.91 14.39
N ASP A 127 -1.88 -7.29 15.67
CA ASP A 127 -1.45 -6.40 16.76
C ASP A 127 0.06 -6.14 16.74
N ALA A 128 0.84 -7.04 16.14
CA ALA A 128 2.27 -6.88 15.96
C ALA A 128 2.62 -6.00 14.74
N ILE A 129 1.66 -5.72 13.86
CA ILE A 129 1.85 -4.79 12.74
C ILE A 129 1.74 -3.36 13.25
N SER A 130 2.89 -2.69 13.38
CA SER A 130 2.93 -1.26 13.71
C SER A 130 2.50 -0.38 12.52
N ASP A 131 2.12 0.86 12.81
CA ASP A 131 1.78 1.84 11.75
C ASP A 131 3.00 2.16 10.87
N ASP A 132 4.21 2.13 11.43
CA ASP A 132 5.44 2.27 10.65
C ASP A 132 5.63 1.13 9.65
N ILE A 133 5.36 -0.12 10.05
CA ILE A 133 5.42 -1.26 9.14
C ILE A 133 4.40 -1.09 8.01
N LEU A 134 3.15 -0.70 8.32
CA LEU A 134 2.13 -0.44 7.29
C LEU A 134 2.58 0.65 6.32
N LEU A 135 3.12 1.77 6.81
CA LEU A 135 3.61 2.85 5.94
C LEU A 135 4.78 2.42 5.05
N GLU A 136 5.69 1.59 5.56
CA GLU A 136 6.78 1.05 4.75
C GLU A 136 6.29 0.04 3.70
N VAL A 137 5.33 -0.82 4.05
CA VAL A 137 4.70 -1.76 3.13
C VAL A 137 3.91 -1.03 2.05
N GLU A 138 3.14 0.00 2.42
CA GLU A 138 2.45 0.86 1.47
C GLU A 138 3.43 1.52 0.50
N ALA A 139 4.52 2.10 0.99
CA ALA A 139 5.53 2.71 0.15
C ALA A 139 6.11 1.71 -0.86
N ASP A 140 6.46 0.52 -0.38
CA ASP A 140 7.01 -0.52 -1.23
C ASP A 140 6.00 -0.99 -2.29
N CYS A 141 4.70 -1.10 -1.93
CA CYS A 141 3.63 -1.40 -2.88
C CYS A 141 3.46 -0.28 -3.90
N TYR A 142 3.44 0.99 -3.47
CA TYR A 142 3.29 2.16 -4.33
C TYR A 142 4.34 2.21 -5.43
N TRP A 143 5.60 1.89 -5.11
CA TRP A 143 6.69 1.89 -6.09
C TRP A 143 6.75 0.61 -6.95
N CYS A 144 5.98 -0.41 -6.61
CA CYS A 144 5.89 -1.67 -7.34
C CYS A 144 4.58 -1.83 -8.12
N LEU A 145 3.63 -0.90 -7.96
CA LEU A 145 2.39 -0.77 -8.72
C LEU A 145 2.59 0.12 -9.95
#